data_AF-A0A846YEE5-F1
#
_entry.id   AF-A0A846YEE5-F1
#
_cell.length_a   1.000
_cell.length_b   1.000
_cell.length_c   1.000
_cell.angle_alpha   90.00
_cell.angle_beta   90.00
_cell.angle_gamma   90.00
#
_symmetry.space_group_name_H-M   'P 1'
#
loop_
_entity.id
_entity.type
_entity.pdbx_description
1 polymer ?
#
loop_
_entity_poly.entity_id
_entity_poly.type
_entity_poly.pdbx_seq_one_letter_code
_entity_poly.pdbx_strand_id
1 'polypeptide(L)'
;MTQRTTVTELVALDDETRERLEALILKIEELANFYCDAGPPMPGSALESDFKVLTTQTTVATIPVIGLNALDHLQMAARGVLRARQISAFSTFTLVRSAITAAGLGGWILAAETEKERQSRTLCVAYHEAKNNRTAARELVNNHAERDATPENEHYNARRASALSKIEQLNAQLDMIVADAVRIGVGDSPTAETIKKHIKEKPTDTEIIGVAAALVAPHAYYADFGAKSEIVLRWRTMSAHAHGLSWAARMSVVEATTDEGRQLSIWNPQGEDLLQGIQVAWDLLYGMTDRYIELMGRRPAAQDDVS
;
A
#
# COMPACT_ATOMS: atom_id res chain seq x y z
N MET A 1 -41.13 17.34 -12.54
CA MET A 1 -40.68 16.32 -13.52
C MET A 1 -39.46 15.65 -12.93
N THR A 2 -39.55 14.37 -12.56
CA THR A 2 -38.40 13.59 -12.08
C THR A 2 -37.62 13.12 -13.30
N GLN A 3 -36.37 13.55 -13.45
CA GLN A 3 -35.52 13.13 -14.55
C GLN A 3 -35.23 11.64 -14.38
N ARG A 4 -35.55 10.82 -15.40
CA ARG A 4 -35.18 9.39 -15.39
C ARG A 4 -33.70 9.30 -15.68
N THR A 5 -32.91 8.75 -14.75
CA THR A 5 -31.49 8.46 -14.96
C THR A 5 -31.32 6.95 -15.10
N THR A 6 -30.68 6.53 -16.18
CA THR A 6 -30.35 5.12 -16.43
C THR A 6 -29.14 4.69 -15.61
N VAL A 7 -28.99 3.38 -15.36
CA VAL A 7 -27.79 2.83 -14.68
C VAL A 7 -26.51 3.22 -15.41
N THR A 8 -26.53 3.23 -16.74
CA THR A 8 -25.38 3.61 -17.58
C THR A 8 -24.96 5.05 -17.37
N GLU A 9 -25.93 5.98 -17.24
CA GLU A 9 -25.64 7.40 -17.00
C GLU A 9 -25.05 7.64 -15.60
N LEU A 10 -25.45 6.85 -14.60
CA LEU A 10 -24.95 7.01 -13.23
C LEU A 10 -23.50 6.60 -13.06
N VAL A 11 -23.05 5.59 -13.81
CA VAL A 11 -21.67 5.10 -13.74
C VAL A 11 -20.76 5.74 -14.77
N ALA A 12 -21.30 6.59 -15.65
CA ALA A 12 -20.56 7.23 -16.72
C ALA A 12 -19.46 8.13 -16.14
N LEU A 13 -18.29 8.07 -16.75
CA LEU A 13 -17.17 8.92 -16.40
C LEU A 13 -17.43 10.34 -16.91
N ASP A 14 -17.54 11.31 -16.00
CA ASP A 14 -17.64 12.73 -16.36
C ASP A 14 -16.30 13.29 -16.88
N ASP A 15 -16.37 14.42 -17.58
CA ASP A 15 -15.21 15.04 -18.23
C ASP A 15 -14.15 15.52 -17.23
N GLU A 16 -14.55 16.04 -16.07
CA GLU A 16 -13.63 16.51 -15.03
C GLU A 16 -12.82 15.35 -14.45
N THR A 17 -13.51 14.26 -14.07
CA THR A 17 -12.89 13.04 -13.55
C THR A 17 -11.94 12.45 -14.58
N ARG A 18 -12.33 12.41 -15.87
CA ARG A 18 -11.44 11.97 -16.96
C ARG A 18 -10.15 12.78 -17.01
N GLU A 19 -10.24 14.11 -17.06
CA GLU A 19 -9.07 15.00 -17.16
C GLU A 19 -8.12 14.83 -15.96
N ARG A 20 -8.67 14.71 -14.74
CA ARG A 20 -7.87 14.48 -13.54
C ARG A 20 -7.16 13.12 -13.54
N LEU A 21 -7.80 12.08 -14.05
CA LEU A 21 -7.18 10.75 -14.17
C LEU A 21 -6.08 10.72 -15.24
N GLU A 22 -6.26 11.43 -16.35
CA GLU A 22 -5.22 11.57 -17.38
C GLU A 22 -3.99 12.32 -16.83
N ALA A 23 -4.20 13.42 -16.12
CA ALA A 23 -3.14 14.17 -15.46
C ALA A 23 -2.39 13.33 -14.40
N LEU A 24 -3.12 12.52 -13.62
CA LEU A 24 -2.54 11.62 -12.63
C LEU A 24 -1.56 10.62 -13.25
N ILE A 25 -1.87 10.04 -14.41
CA ILE A 25 -1.01 9.02 -15.05
C ILE A 25 0.38 9.59 -15.35
N LEU A 26 0.46 10.83 -15.87
CA LEU A 26 1.74 11.49 -16.14
C LEU A 26 2.56 11.67 -14.86
N LYS A 27 1.90 12.05 -13.77
CA LYS A 27 2.55 12.22 -12.48
C LYS A 27 3.01 10.92 -11.84
N ILE A 28 2.26 9.84 -12.05
CA ILE A 28 2.69 8.50 -11.62
C ILE A 28 3.99 8.11 -12.30
N GLU A 29 4.12 8.35 -13.61
CA GLU A 29 5.32 8.00 -14.37
C GLU A 29 6.55 8.81 -13.90
N GLU A 30 6.39 10.11 -13.65
CA GLU A 30 7.44 10.96 -13.05
C GLU A 30 7.93 10.39 -11.71
N LEU A 31 7.01 10.06 -10.79
CA LEU A 31 7.35 9.57 -9.46
C LEU A 31 7.88 8.12 -9.46
N ALA A 32 7.41 7.28 -10.40
CA ALA A 32 7.93 5.93 -10.58
C ALA A 32 9.40 5.95 -11.00
N ASN A 33 9.77 6.85 -11.93
CA ASN A 33 11.16 7.03 -12.35
C ASN A 33 12.05 7.43 -11.16
N PHE A 34 11.58 8.32 -10.28
CA PHE A 34 12.30 8.66 -9.06
C PHE A 34 12.63 7.43 -8.19
N TYR A 35 11.67 6.52 -8.00
CA TYR A 35 11.90 5.30 -7.20
C TYR A 35 12.82 4.30 -7.90
N CYS A 36 12.74 4.17 -9.22
CA CYS A 36 13.67 3.36 -10.01
C CYS A 36 15.11 3.89 -9.94
N ASP A 37 15.27 5.22 -9.90
CA ASP A 37 16.55 5.92 -9.90
C ASP A 37 17.05 6.30 -8.49
N ALA A 38 16.40 5.80 -7.44
CA ALA A 38 16.79 6.01 -6.05
C ALA A 38 18.11 5.27 -5.78
N GLY A 39 19.24 5.85 -6.19
CA GLY A 39 20.58 5.32 -5.93
C GLY A 39 20.92 5.24 -4.43
N PRO A 40 22.18 5.04 -4.03
CA PRO A 40 22.55 4.88 -2.63
C PRO A 40 22.27 6.15 -1.78
N PRO A 41 22.09 6.00 -0.45
CA PRO A 41 21.98 7.13 0.47
C PRO A 41 23.26 7.98 0.45
N MET A 42 23.13 9.29 0.66
CA MET A 42 24.30 10.18 0.75
C MET A 42 25.14 9.81 1.99
N PRO A 43 26.48 9.94 1.94
CA PRO A 43 27.32 9.80 3.12
C PRO A 43 26.88 10.74 4.25
N GLY A 44 26.74 10.22 5.46
CA GLY A 44 26.25 10.97 6.62
C GLY A 44 24.74 11.17 6.70
N SER A 45 23.98 10.71 5.70
CA SER A 45 22.51 10.76 5.77
C SER A 45 21.93 9.75 6.75
N ALA A 46 20.69 9.99 7.20
CA ALA A 46 20.02 9.13 8.17
C ALA A 46 19.80 7.69 7.66
N LEU A 47 19.72 7.47 6.34
CA LEU A 47 19.55 6.13 5.76
C LEU A 47 20.88 5.42 5.46
N GLU A 48 22.02 6.09 5.57
CA GLU A 48 23.32 5.43 5.40
C GLU A 48 23.56 4.39 6.52
N SER A 49 23.14 4.69 7.76
CA SER A 49 23.26 3.76 8.89
C SER A 49 22.37 2.53 8.71
N ASP A 50 21.11 2.70 8.28
CA ASP A 50 20.19 1.60 7.95
C ASP A 50 20.83 0.66 6.92
N PHE A 51 21.46 1.22 5.89
CA PHE A 51 22.11 0.46 4.83
C PHE A 51 23.33 -0.33 5.31
N LYS A 52 24.06 0.18 6.31
CA LYS A 52 25.26 -0.47 6.88
C LYS A 52 24.92 -1.58 7.87
N VAL A 53 23.85 -1.43 8.65
CA VAL A 53 23.57 -2.34 9.78
C VAL A 53 22.59 -3.47 9.43
N LEU A 54 21.64 -3.20 8.54
CA LEU A 54 20.66 -4.19 8.08
C LEU A 54 21.23 -4.98 6.90
N THR A 55 21.29 -6.30 7.05
CA THR A 55 21.87 -7.21 6.04
C THR A 55 20.81 -7.93 5.23
N THR A 56 19.60 -8.10 5.78
CA THR A 56 18.52 -8.79 5.07
C THR A 56 17.69 -7.88 4.19
N GLN A 57 17.28 -6.73 4.74
CA GLN A 57 16.38 -5.79 4.10
C GLN A 57 16.63 -4.41 4.68
N THR A 58 17.00 -3.46 3.83
CA THR A 58 17.30 -2.08 4.25
C THR A 58 16.09 -1.18 3.97
N THR A 59 15.96 -0.10 4.72
CA THR A 59 14.93 0.93 4.46
C THR A 59 15.06 1.48 3.04
N VAL A 60 16.29 1.69 2.55
CA VAL A 60 16.60 2.15 1.19
C VAL A 60 16.06 1.21 0.11
N ALA A 61 16.10 -0.10 0.34
CA ALA A 61 15.56 -1.08 -0.61
C ALA A 61 14.04 -1.26 -0.46
N THR A 62 13.51 -1.13 0.76
CA THR A 62 12.08 -1.35 1.05
C THR A 62 11.19 -0.23 0.50
N ILE A 63 11.58 1.03 0.70
CA ILE A 63 10.71 2.17 0.36
C ILE A 63 10.42 2.28 -1.14
N PRO A 64 11.40 2.14 -2.06
CA PRO A 64 11.11 2.15 -3.49
C PRO A 64 10.13 1.07 -3.94
N VAL A 65 10.25 -0.15 -3.40
CA VAL A 65 9.32 -1.24 -3.73
C VAL A 65 7.91 -0.92 -3.26
N ILE A 66 7.76 -0.38 -2.04
CA ILE A 66 6.46 0.06 -1.51
C ILE A 66 5.87 1.20 -2.35
N GLY A 67 6.68 2.20 -2.72
CA GLY A 67 6.27 3.33 -3.55
C GLY A 67 5.80 2.88 -4.93
N LEU A 68 6.59 2.02 -5.60
CA LEU A 68 6.22 1.46 -6.90
C LEU A 68 4.94 0.61 -6.83
N ASN A 69 4.73 -0.16 -5.76
CA ASN A 69 3.49 -0.91 -5.54
C ASN A 69 2.27 0.03 -5.43
N ALA A 70 2.39 1.11 -4.65
CA ALA A 70 1.33 2.11 -4.53
C ALA A 70 1.00 2.78 -5.87
N LEU A 71 2.03 3.13 -6.64
CA LEU A 71 1.90 3.75 -7.96
C LEU A 71 1.28 2.81 -9.00
N ASP A 72 1.68 1.53 -9.04
CA ASP A 72 1.09 0.52 -9.93
C ASP A 72 -0.42 0.39 -9.70
N HIS A 73 -0.84 0.32 -8.43
CA HIS A 73 -2.25 0.27 -8.08
C HIS A 73 -3.04 1.52 -8.51
N LEU A 74 -2.48 2.73 -8.31
CA LEU A 74 -3.10 3.96 -8.80
C LEU A 74 -3.17 3.99 -10.33
N GLN A 75 -2.12 3.55 -11.01
CA GLN A 75 -2.07 3.53 -12.47
C GLN A 75 -3.12 2.58 -13.04
N MET A 76 -3.27 1.39 -12.45
CA MET A 76 -4.28 0.42 -12.84
C MET A 76 -5.70 0.91 -12.55
N ALA A 77 -5.92 1.60 -11.43
CA ALA A 77 -7.21 2.21 -11.12
C ALA A 77 -7.59 3.25 -12.17
N ALA A 78 -6.68 4.19 -12.47
CA ALA A 78 -6.90 5.27 -13.43
C ALA A 78 -7.11 4.73 -14.86
N ARG A 79 -6.20 3.87 -15.35
CA ARG A 79 -6.30 3.29 -16.70
C ARG A 79 -7.54 2.41 -16.85
N GLY A 80 -7.91 1.66 -15.81
CA GLY A 80 -9.12 0.84 -15.81
C GLY A 80 -10.38 1.67 -16.02
N VAL A 81 -10.52 2.77 -15.27
CA VAL A 81 -11.66 3.70 -15.39
C VAL A 81 -11.68 4.40 -16.74
N LEU A 82 -10.54 4.95 -17.20
CA LEU A 82 -10.45 5.64 -18.49
C LEU A 82 -10.79 4.72 -19.66
N ARG A 83 -10.30 3.47 -19.65
CA ARG A 83 -10.58 2.49 -20.72
C ARG A 83 -12.03 2.05 -20.71
N ALA A 84 -12.61 1.81 -19.53
CA ALA A 84 -13.99 1.38 -19.41
C ALA A 84 -14.99 2.53 -19.65
N ARG A 85 -14.54 3.79 -19.55
CA ARG A 85 -15.38 5.00 -19.53
C ARG A 85 -16.49 4.96 -18.48
N GLN A 86 -16.25 4.19 -17.41
CA GLN A 86 -17.16 4.03 -16.30
C GLN A 86 -16.38 3.68 -15.03
N ILE A 87 -16.93 4.02 -13.87
CA ILE A 87 -16.34 3.66 -12.59
C ILE A 87 -16.91 2.31 -12.15
N SER A 88 -16.02 1.33 -11.93
CA SER A 88 -16.41 0.00 -11.47
C SER A 88 -16.78 0.00 -9.99
N ALA A 89 -17.65 -0.94 -9.64
CA ALA A 89 -18.33 -0.86 -8.38
C ALA A 89 -17.49 -1.09 -7.13
N PHE A 90 -16.51 -1.96 -7.28
CA PHE A 90 -15.72 -2.43 -6.16
C PHE A 90 -14.27 -2.49 -6.55
N SER A 91 -13.98 -2.93 -7.79
CA SER A 91 -12.61 -3.18 -8.23
C SER A 91 -11.74 -1.92 -8.21
N THR A 92 -12.26 -0.77 -8.62
CA THR A 92 -11.47 0.48 -8.62
C THR A 92 -11.12 0.90 -7.19
N PHE A 93 -12.07 0.82 -6.26
CA PHE A 93 -11.84 1.13 -4.85
C PHE A 93 -10.88 0.14 -4.18
N THR A 94 -10.88 -1.13 -4.57
CA THR A 94 -9.88 -2.10 -4.09
C THR A 94 -8.47 -1.69 -4.49
N LEU A 95 -8.27 -1.22 -5.73
CA LEU A 95 -6.96 -0.76 -6.19
C LEU A 95 -6.52 0.50 -5.44
N VAL A 96 -7.40 1.48 -5.28
CA VAL A 96 -7.09 2.70 -4.50
C VAL A 96 -6.81 2.38 -3.04
N ARG A 97 -7.57 1.46 -2.41
CA ARG A 97 -7.26 0.97 -1.05
C ARG A 97 -5.85 0.41 -0.97
N SER A 98 -5.47 -0.44 -1.92
CA SER A 98 -4.14 -1.04 -1.93
C SER A 98 -3.05 0.02 -2.04
N ALA A 99 -3.27 1.05 -2.87
CA ALA A 99 -2.37 2.20 -2.93
C ALA A 99 -2.25 2.96 -1.60
N ILE A 100 -3.37 3.26 -0.92
CA ILE A 100 -3.37 3.89 0.41
C ILE A 100 -2.63 2.99 1.43
N THR A 101 -2.85 1.69 1.37
CA THR A 101 -2.23 0.72 2.29
C THR A 101 -0.71 0.66 2.08
N ALA A 102 -0.26 0.62 0.82
CA ALA A 102 1.16 0.61 0.48
C ALA A 102 1.83 1.95 0.89
N ALA A 103 1.28 3.09 0.46
CA ALA A 103 1.80 4.40 0.84
C ALA A 103 1.81 4.61 2.36
N GLY A 104 0.74 4.17 3.05
CA GLY A 104 0.66 4.19 4.51
C GLY A 104 1.71 3.31 5.18
N LEU A 105 2.04 2.15 4.62
CA LEU A 105 3.09 1.28 5.16
C LEU A 105 4.48 1.94 5.08
N GLY A 106 4.80 2.54 3.94
CA GLY A 106 6.07 3.27 3.78
C GLY A 106 6.12 4.53 4.63
N GLY A 107 5.01 5.28 4.71
CA GLY A 107 4.89 6.42 5.61
C GLY A 107 5.03 6.03 7.08
N TRP A 108 4.48 4.90 7.50
CA TRP A 108 4.71 4.38 8.86
C TRP A 108 6.17 4.05 9.13
N ILE A 109 6.91 3.45 8.19
CA ILE A 109 8.35 3.23 8.38
C ILE A 109 9.08 4.58 8.55
N LEU A 110 8.81 5.55 7.67
CA LEU A 110 9.54 6.82 7.60
C LEU A 110 9.14 7.86 8.66
N ALA A 111 7.94 7.72 9.24
CA ALA A 111 7.46 8.52 10.37
C ALA A 111 8.02 8.05 11.72
N ALA A 112 8.98 7.12 11.73
CA ALA A 112 9.69 6.76 12.96
C ALA A 112 10.47 7.96 13.50
N GLU A 113 10.41 8.15 14.83
CA GLU A 113 11.07 9.26 15.51
C GLU A 113 12.57 9.02 15.68
N THR A 114 12.97 7.75 15.72
CA THR A 114 14.36 7.33 15.92
C THR A 114 14.83 6.39 14.81
N GLU A 115 16.15 6.36 14.58
CA GLU A 115 16.78 5.41 13.67
C GLU A 115 16.42 3.96 14.01
N LYS A 116 16.56 3.59 15.28
CA LYS A 116 16.27 2.23 15.76
C LYS A 116 14.81 1.85 15.50
N GLU A 117 13.88 2.76 15.72
CA GLU A 117 12.47 2.52 15.44
C GLU A 117 12.23 2.31 13.94
N ARG A 118 12.82 3.14 13.07
CA ARG A 118 12.71 3.00 11.60
C ARG A 118 13.22 1.63 11.15
N GLN A 119 14.41 1.24 11.60
CA GLN A 119 15.02 -0.05 11.30
C GLN A 119 14.13 -1.22 11.80
N SER A 120 13.56 -1.09 13.00
CA SER A 120 12.64 -2.08 13.56
C SER A 120 11.36 -2.21 12.72
N ARG A 121 10.76 -1.09 12.30
CA ARG A 121 9.57 -1.08 11.43
C ARG A 121 9.89 -1.73 10.07
N THR A 122 11.05 -1.44 9.47
CA THR A 122 11.52 -2.10 8.24
C THR A 122 11.64 -3.62 8.40
N LEU A 123 12.30 -4.08 9.48
CA LEU A 123 12.44 -5.52 9.77
C LEU A 123 11.10 -6.18 10.09
N CYS A 124 10.17 -5.47 10.74
CA CYS A 124 8.80 -5.95 10.97
C CYS A 124 8.08 -6.24 9.64
N VAL A 125 8.18 -5.35 8.65
CA VAL A 125 7.60 -5.60 7.32
C VAL A 125 8.24 -6.83 6.67
N ALA A 126 9.57 -6.88 6.62
CA ALA A 126 10.31 -8.00 6.04
C ALA A 126 9.94 -9.34 6.71
N TYR A 127 9.82 -9.35 8.03
CA TYR A 127 9.44 -10.54 8.80
C TYR A 127 8.04 -11.01 8.41
N HIS A 128 7.07 -10.10 8.33
CA HIS A 128 5.68 -10.44 8.00
C HIS A 128 5.52 -10.90 6.55
N GLU A 129 6.26 -10.30 5.60
CA GLU A 129 6.29 -10.77 4.21
C GLU A 129 6.85 -12.19 4.10
N ALA A 130 8.02 -12.44 4.69
CA ALA A 130 8.63 -13.77 4.68
C ALA A 130 7.78 -14.82 5.41
N LYS A 131 7.16 -14.44 6.55
CA LYS A 131 6.26 -15.31 7.32
C LYS A 131 5.01 -15.67 6.53
N ASN A 132 4.36 -14.70 5.90
CA ASN A 132 3.14 -14.94 5.11
C ASN A 132 3.42 -15.82 3.89
N ASN A 133 4.52 -15.56 3.17
CA ASN A 133 4.96 -16.39 2.05
C ASN A 133 5.23 -17.84 2.52
N ARG A 134 5.89 -18.00 3.67
CA ARG A 134 6.16 -19.32 4.23
C ARG A 134 4.88 -20.04 4.62
N THR A 135 3.91 -19.34 5.21
CA THR A 135 2.60 -19.91 5.54
C THR A 135 1.90 -20.42 4.29
N ALA A 136 1.84 -19.63 3.21
CA ALA A 136 1.23 -20.05 1.96
C ALA A 136 1.92 -21.30 1.36
N ALA A 137 3.27 -21.34 1.38
CA ALA A 137 4.02 -22.52 0.93
C ALA A 137 3.76 -23.75 1.83
N ARG A 138 3.66 -23.57 3.14
CA ARG A 138 3.32 -24.64 4.10
C ARG A 138 1.91 -25.17 3.89
N GLU A 139 0.94 -24.31 3.65
CA GLU A 139 -0.44 -24.73 3.34
C GLU A 139 -0.47 -25.62 2.10
N LEU A 140 0.30 -25.27 1.06
CA LEU A 140 0.43 -26.14 -0.11
C LEU A 140 1.03 -27.50 0.27
N VAL A 141 2.13 -27.55 1.03
CA VAL A 141 2.78 -28.83 1.38
C VAL A 141 1.94 -29.69 2.32
N ASN A 142 1.28 -29.08 3.31
CA ASN A 142 0.55 -29.79 4.36
C ASN A 142 -0.79 -30.34 3.88
N ASN A 143 -1.47 -29.64 2.96
CA ASN A 143 -2.76 -30.06 2.43
C ASN A 143 -2.63 -31.00 1.24
N HIS A 144 -1.41 -31.21 0.72
CA HIS A 144 -1.16 -31.92 -0.53
C HIS A 144 0.04 -32.86 -0.39
N ALA A 145 -0.23 -34.14 -0.11
CA ALA A 145 0.78 -35.19 -0.07
C ALA A 145 1.43 -35.38 -1.45
N GLU A 146 2.67 -35.87 -1.47
CA GLU A 146 3.32 -36.28 -2.71
C GLU A 146 2.50 -37.38 -3.40
N ARG A 147 2.42 -37.32 -4.73
CA ARG A 147 1.70 -38.30 -5.55
C ARG A 147 2.69 -39.22 -6.25
N ASP A 148 2.20 -40.33 -6.76
CA ASP A 148 2.99 -41.26 -7.56
C ASP A 148 3.71 -40.56 -8.72
N ALA A 149 4.94 -40.98 -8.99
CA ALA A 149 5.81 -40.42 -10.03
C ALA A 149 5.36 -40.84 -11.44
N THR A 150 4.20 -40.36 -11.87
CA THR A 150 3.65 -40.52 -13.21
C THR A 150 3.73 -39.19 -13.99
N PRO A 151 3.75 -39.22 -15.33
CA PRO A 151 3.77 -38.00 -16.15
C PRO A 151 2.63 -37.02 -15.81
N GLU A 152 1.44 -37.51 -15.44
CA GLU A 152 0.28 -36.68 -15.10
C GLU A 152 0.48 -35.90 -13.79
N ASN A 153 1.31 -36.41 -12.88
CA ASN A 153 1.58 -35.80 -11.58
C ASN A 153 2.89 -34.98 -11.55
N GLU A 154 3.67 -34.95 -12.63
CA GLU A 154 4.97 -34.29 -12.68
C GLU A 154 4.88 -32.82 -12.27
N HIS A 155 3.95 -32.06 -12.88
CA HIS A 155 3.74 -30.65 -12.55
C HIS A 155 3.36 -30.43 -11.08
N TYR A 156 2.50 -31.30 -10.54
CA TYR A 156 2.06 -31.21 -9.15
C TYR A 156 3.22 -31.49 -8.17
N ASN A 157 3.96 -32.58 -8.39
CA ASN A 157 5.10 -32.95 -7.55
C ASN A 157 6.22 -31.90 -7.65
N ALA A 158 6.47 -31.33 -8.83
CA ALA A 158 7.42 -30.24 -9.02
C ALA A 158 7.01 -28.97 -8.24
N ARG A 159 5.73 -28.58 -8.25
CA ARG A 159 5.22 -27.44 -7.45
C ARG A 159 5.37 -27.69 -5.95
N ARG A 160 5.08 -28.91 -5.48
CA ARG A 160 5.25 -29.29 -4.08
C ARG A 160 6.73 -29.27 -3.66
N ALA A 161 7.62 -29.84 -4.46
CA ALA A 161 9.06 -29.82 -4.21
C ALA A 161 9.62 -28.38 -4.17
N SER A 162 9.15 -27.51 -5.08
CA SER A 162 9.50 -26.09 -5.07
C SER A 162 9.03 -25.40 -3.78
N ALA A 163 7.84 -25.73 -3.28
CA ALA A 163 7.33 -25.17 -2.02
C ALA A 163 8.14 -25.65 -0.80
N LEU A 164 8.59 -26.91 -0.77
CA LEU A 164 9.51 -27.40 0.28
C LEU A 164 10.81 -26.60 0.31
N SER A 165 11.47 -26.44 -0.84
CA SER A 165 12.69 -25.62 -0.95
C SER A 165 12.43 -24.17 -0.54
N LYS A 166 11.26 -23.62 -0.91
CA LYS A 166 10.86 -22.26 -0.52
C LYS A 166 10.69 -22.11 0.99
N ILE A 167 10.15 -23.12 1.68
CA ILE A 167 10.00 -23.12 3.14
C ILE A 167 11.37 -23.07 3.83
N GLU A 168 12.35 -23.84 3.35
CA GLU A 168 13.71 -23.83 3.89
C GLU A 168 14.37 -22.45 3.71
N GLN A 169 14.30 -21.90 2.49
CA GLN A 169 14.80 -20.55 2.20
C GLN A 169 14.19 -19.49 3.13
N LEU A 170 12.86 -19.53 3.31
CA LEU A 170 12.15 -18.54 4.12
C LEU A 170 12.40 -18.72 5.62
N ASN A 171 12.65 -19.94 6.11
CA ASN A 171 13.08 -20.13 7.49
C ASN A 171 14.45 -19.46 7.73
N ALA A 172 15.42 -19.71 6.84
CA ALA A 172 16.73 -19.06 6.94
C ALA A 172 16.61 -17.52 6.87
N GLN A 173 15.76 -17.01 5.99
CA GLN A 173 15.51 -15.56 5.91
C GLN A 173 14.89 -14.99 7.19
N LEU A 174 13.91 -15.68 7.79
CA LEU A 174 13.31 -15.26 9.06
C LEU A 174 14.34 -15.24 10.20
N ASP A 175 15.25 -16.22 10.24
CA ASP A 175 16.33 -16.27 11.24
C ASP A 175 17.32 -15.11 11.05
N MET A 176 17.68 -14.78 9.81
CA MET A 176 18.53 -13.61 9.52
C MET A 176 17.85 -12.28 9.90
N ILE A 177 16.54 -12.13 9.65
CA ILE A 177 15.79 -10.92 10.04
C ILE A 177 15.80 -10.75 11.56
N VAL A 178 15.64 -11.84 12.31
CA VAL A 178 15.73 -11.83 13.78
C VAL A 178 17.15 -11.51 14.25
N ALA A 179 18.18 -12.04 13.57
CA ALA A 179 19.57 -11.70 13.87
C ALA A 179 19.87 -10.21 13.64
N ASP A 180 19.33 -9.62 12.57
CA ASP A 180 19.42 -8.18 12.31
C ASP A 180 18.75 -7.37 13.44
N ALA A 181 17.58 -7.81 13.91
CA ALA A 181 16.88 -7.18 15.04
C ALA A 181 17.70 -7.20 16.34
N VAL A 182 18.37 -8.32 16.64
CA VAL A 182 19.31 -8.41 17.78
C VAL A 182 20.48 -7.47 17.58
N ARG A 183 21.03 -7.39 16.35
CA ARG A 183 22.18 -6.53 16.02
C ARG A 183 21.91 -5.04 16.25
N ILE A 184 20.70 -4.57 15.91
CA ILE A 184 20.26 -3.17 16.17
C ILE A 184 19.74 -2.96 17.61
N GLY A 185 19.85 -3.98 18.47
CA GLY A 185 19.50 -3.91 19.88
C GLY A 185 18.01 -3.90 20.18
N VAL A 186 17.14 -4.39 19.30
CA VAL A 186 15.70 -4.54 19.59
C VAL A 186 15.45 -5.55 20.72
N GLY A 187 16.38 -6.46 20.97
CA GLY A 187 16.41 -7.32 22.16
C GLY A 187 17.75 -8.04 22.26
N ASP A 188 18.02 -8.63 23.42
CA ASP A 188 19.32 -9.27 23.72
C ASP A 188 19.43 -10.70 23.19
N SER A 189 18.32 -11.30 22.73
CA SER A 189 18.28 -12.64 22.19
C SER A 189 17.11 -12.83 21.20
N PRO A 190 17.17 -13.84 20.30
CA PRO A 190 16.08 -14.16 19.36
C PRO A 190 14.71 -14.44 20.00
N THR A 191 14.70 -14.79 21.29
CA THR A 191 13.51 -15.13 22.07
C THR A 191 13.07 -14.00 23.00
N ALA A 192 13.76 -12.85 23.00
CA ALA A 192 13.37 -11.71 23.81
C ALA A 192 11.95 -11.23 23.46
N GLU A 193 11.15 -10.90 24.48
CA GLU A 193 9.77 -10.42 24.29
C GLU A 193 9.73 -9.13 23.45
N THR A 194 10.79 -8.32 23.51
CA THR A 194 10.93 -7.11 22.70
C THR A 194 11.02 -7.41 21.21
N ILE A 195 11.66 -8.52 20.78
CA ILE A 195 11.65 -8.95 19.37
C ILE A 195 10.24 -9.33 18.96
N LYS A 196 9.52 -10.06 19.81
CA LYS A 196 8.13 -10.43 19.53
C LYS A 196 7.28 -9.18 19.31
N LYS A 197 7.33 -8.24 20.25
CA LYS A 197 6.57 -6.98 20.20
C LYS A 197 6.92 -6.09 19.01
N HIS A 198 8.19 -5.93 18.66
CA HIS A 198 8.61 -4.94 17.67
C HIS A 198 8.77 -5.49 16.24
N ILE A 199 8.94 -6.80 16.08
CA ILE A 199 9.21 -7.42 14.77
C ILE A 199 8.12 -8.42 14.37
N LYS A 200 7.61 -9.23 15.32
CA LYS A 200 6.67 -10.33 15.02
C LYS A 200 5.21 -9.94 15.15
N GLU A 201 4.94 -8.79 15.78
CA GLU A 201 3.61 -8.22 16.01
C GLU A 201 3.49 -6.91 15.20
N LYS A 202 3.09 -7.04 13.93
CA LYS A 202 2.73 -5.88 13.09
C LYS A 202 1.50 -5.18 13.69
N PRO A 203 1.51 -3.84 13.83
CA PRO A 203 0.31 -3.08 14.17
C PRO A 203 -0.81 -3.29 13.15
N THR A 204 -2.03 -2.94 13.53
CA THR A 204 -3.16 -2.97 12.59
C THR A 204 -2.95 -1.97 11.45
N ASP A 205 -3.52 -2.25 10.28
CA ASP A 205 -3.40 -1.32 9.14
C ASP A 205 -4.00 0.06 9.46
N THR A 206 -5.03 0.13 10.32
CA THR A 206 -5.58 1.41 10.80
C THR A 206 -4.57 2.22 11.61
N GLU A 207 -3.78 1.58 12.48
CA GLU A 207 -2.72 2.26 13.25
C GLU A 207 -1.59 2.73 12.34
N ILE A 208 -1.16 1.88 11.40
CA ILE A 208 -0.13 2.20 10.40
C ILE A 208 -0.52 3.45 9.62
N ILE A 209 -1.73 3.46 9.07
CA ILE A 209 -2.25 4.59 8.28
C ILE A 209 -2.39 5.84 9.15
N GLY A 210 -2.86 5.68 10.40
CA GLY A 210 -2.99 6.79 11.33
C GLY A 210 -1.66 7.44 11.70
N VAL A 211 -0.55 6.67 11.74
CA VAL A 211 0.81 7.20 11.93
C VAL A 211 1.31 7.85 10.65
N ALA A 212 1.14 7.21 9.50
CA ALA A 212 1.59 7.73 8.21
C ALA A 212 0.95 9.08 7.83
N ALA A 213 -0.31 9.30 8.25
CA ALA A 213 -1.01 10.56 8.07
C ALA A 213 -0.29 11.77 8.68
N ALA A 214 0.62 11.59 9.64
CA ALA A 214 1.43 12.67 10.21
C ALA A 214 2.47 13.23 9.23
N LEU A 215 2.79 12.51 8.14
CA LEU A 215 3.68 13.00 7.08
C LEU A 215 2.94 13.83 6.02
N VAL A 216 1.61 13.86 6.05
CA VAL A 216 0.82 14.61 5.07
C VAL A 216 0.87 16.09 5.42
N ALA A 217 1.32 16.91 4.45
CA ALA A 217 1.37 18.35 4.60
C ALA A 217 -0.03 18.95 4.80
N PRO A 218 -0.16 20.10 5.48
CA PRO A 218 -1.44 20.79 5.61
C PRO A 218 -2.08 21.05 4.23
N HIS A 219 -3.33 20.61 4.07
CA HIS A 219 -4.08 20.76 2.83
C HIS A 219 -5.54 21.10 3.15
N ALA A 220 -6.18 21.93 2.31
CA ALA A 220 -7.54 22.43 2.55
C ALA A 220 -8.57 21.30 2.70
N TYR A 221 -8.39 20.18 1.99
CA TYR A 221 -9.22 18.97 2.10
C TYR A 221 -9.29 18.42 3.54
N TYR A 222 -8.25 18.64 4.35
CA TYR A 222 -8.16 18.12 5.72
C TYR A 222 -8.47 19.17 6.80
N ALA A 223 -8.88 20.39 6.42
CA ALA A 223 -8.97 21.52 7.35
C ALA A 223 -9.96 21.29 8.50
N ASP A 224 -11.10 20.64 8.22
CA ASP A 224 -12.19 20.51 9.19
C ASP A 224 -11.96 19.37 10.21
N PHE A 225 -11.47 18.21 9.74
CA PHE A 225 -11.38 16.98 10.56
C PHE A 225 -9.95 16.49 10.79
N GLY A 226 -8.97 17.09 10.11
CA GLY A 226 -7.55 16.71 10.16
C GLY A 226 -7.23 15.49 9.30
N ALA A 227 -5.97 15.44 8.83
CA ALA A 227 -5.51 14.42 7.89
C ALA A 227 -5.71 12.99 8.42
N LYS A 228 -5.37 12.74 9.69
CA LYS A 228 -5.51 11.41 10.30
C LYS A 228 -6.93 10.86 10.24
N SER A 229 -7.94 11.68 10.59
CA SER A 229 -9.34 11.24 10.65
C SER A 229 -9.86 10.92 9.25
N GLU A 230 -9.62 11.84 8.30
CA GLU A 230 -10.07 11.70 6.90
C GLU A 230 -9.41 10.51 6.20
N ILE A 231 -8.08 10.39 6.30
CA ILE A 231 -7.32 9.33 5.64
C ILE A 231 -7.76 7.95 6.16
N VAL A 232 -7.92 7.81 7.49
CA VAL A 232 -8.39 6.54 8.09
C VAL A 232 -9.83 6.23 7.68
N LEU A 233 -10.72 7.23 7.65
CA LEU A 233 -12.10 7.06 7.19
C LEU A 233 -12.12 6.57 5.74
N ARG A 234 -11.40 7.24 4.85
CA ARG A 234 -11.34 6.89 3.42
C ARG A 234 -10.79 5.49 3.20
N TRP A 235 -9.69 5.14 3.88
CA TRP A 235 -9.17 3.77 3.82
C TRP A 235 -10.19 2.73 4.30
N ARG A 236 -10.89 2.99 5.41
CA ARG A 236 -11.91 2.06 5.94
C ARG A 236 -13.07 1.87 4.98
N THR A 237 -13.58 2.94 4.39
CA THR A 237 -14.65 2.87 3.40
C THR A 237 -14.23 2.04 2.19
N MET A 238 -13.05 2.28 1.64
CA MET A 238 -12.53 1.51 0.50
C MET A 238 -12.21 0.05 0.87
N SER A 239 -11.80 -0.18 2.12
CA SER A 239 -11.65 -1.54 2.67
C SER A 239 -12.97 -2.29 2.71
N ALA A 240 -14.03 -1.63 3.15
CA ALA A 240 -15.35 -2.22 3.14
C ALA A 240 -15.86 -2.52 1.71
N HIS A 241 -15.58 -1.67 0.72
CA HIS A 241 -15.84 -2.01 -0.68
C HIS A 241 -15.08 -3.26 -1.12
N ALA A 242 -13.78 -3.35 -0.83
CA ALA A 242 -12.96 -4.50 -1.20
C ALA A 242 -13.42 -5.82 -0.56
N HIS A 243 -14.04 -5.76 0.62
CA HIS A 243 -14.60 -6.92 1.33
C HIS A 243 -16.10 -7.16 1.04
N GLY A 244 -16.72 -6.40 0.14
CA GLY A 244 -18.15 -6.55 -0.18
C GLY A 244 -19.08 -6.22 0.98
N LEU A 245 -18.65 -5.38 1.92
CA LEU A 245 -19.46 -4.99 3.07
C LEU A 245 -20.53 -3.97 2.64
N SER A 246 -21.79 -4.36 2.82
CA SER A 246 -22.94 -3.60 2.32
C SER A 246 -23.07 -2.18 2.91
N TRP A 247 -22.52 -1.92 4.09
CA TRP A 247 -22.59 -0.59 4.70
C TRP A 247 -21.85 0.47 3.89
N ALA A 248 -20.72 0.13 3.26
CA ALA A 248 -19.98 1.08 2.42
C ALA A 248 -20.73 1.35 1.13
N ALA A 249 -21.33 0.32 0.52
CA ALA A 249 -22.21 0.51 -0.62
C ALA A 249 -23.40 1.43 -0.27
N ARG A 250 -23.99 1.28 0.92
CA ARG A 250 -25.12 2.12 1.37
C ARG A 250 -24.77 3.61 1.51
N MET A 251 -23.50 3.98 1.62
CA MET A 251 -23.10 5.40 1.65
C MET A 251 -23.27 6.09 0.30
N SER A 252 -23.32 5.33 -0.80
CA SER A 252 -23.42 5.86 -2.17
C SER A 252 -24.63 5.30 -2.92
N VAL A 253 -25.68 4.87 -2.20
CA VAL A 253 -26.94 4.43 -2.81
C VAL A 253 -27.72 5.66 -3.27
N VAL A 254 -28.18 5.61 -4.52
CA VAL A 254 -29.14 6.56 -5.08
C VAL A 254 -30.41 5.83 -5.46
N GLU A 255 -31.54 6.52 -5.35
CA GLU A 255 -32.81 6.03 -5.87
C GLU A 255 -32.89 6.33 -7.36
N ALA A 256 -33.16 5.30 -8.17
CA ALA A 256 -33.34 5.43 -9.60
C ALA A 256 -34.65 4.79 -10.04
N THR A 257 -35.20 5.30 -11.14
CA THR A 257 -36.46 4.80 -11.71
C THR A 257 -36.19 4.09 -13.02
N THR A 258 -36.59 2.83 -13.14
CA THR A 258 -36.48 2.07 -14.40
C THR A 258 -37.39 2.64 -15.49
N ASP A 259 -37.19 2.20 -16.74
CA ASP A 259 -38.06 2.57 -17.87
C ASP A 259 -39.53 2.20 -17.65
N GLU A 260 -39.76 1.12 -16.88
CA GLU A 260 -41.08 0.61 -16.46
C GLU A 260 -41.66 1.35 -15.24
N GLY A 261 -40.95 2.34 -14.68
CA GLY A 261 -41.41 3.11 -13.52
C GLY A 261 -41.16 2.47 -12.16
N ARG A 262 -40.37 1.39 -12.08
CA ARG A 262 -40.00 0.76 -10.79
C ARG A 262 -38.90 1.57 -10.12
N GLN A 263 -39.04 1.86 -8.83
CA GLN A 263 -37.96 2.45 -8.02
C GLN A 263 -36.95 1.35 -7.64
N LEU A 264 -35.67 1.65 -7.81
CA LEU A 264 -34.56 0.79 -7.44
C LEU A 264 -33.54 1.61 -6.66
N SER A 265 -33.14 1.11 -5.49
CA SER A 265 -31.93 1.56 -4.82
C SER A 265 -30.74 0.97 -5.56
N ILE A 266 -30.05 1.81 -6.33
CA ILE A 266 -28.86 1.39 -7.06
C ILE A 266 -27.64 2.06 -6.49
N TRP A 267 -26.55 1.32 -6.54
CA TRP A 267 -25.28 1.80 -6.04
C TRP A 267 -24.62 2.68 -7.10
N ASN A 268 -24.24 3.90 -6.70
CA ASN A 268 -23.61 4.89 -7.56
C ASN A 268 -22.16 5.11 -7.09
N PRO A 269 -21.14 4.61 -7.82
CA PRO A 269 -19.77 5.04 -7.61
C PRO A 269 -19.65 6.53 -7.93
N GLN A 270 -19.71 7.38 -6.92
CA GLN A 270 -19.48 8.81 -7.12
C GLN A 270 -18.03 9.01 -7.59
N GLY A 271 -17.84 9.72 -8.71
CA GLY A 271 -16.51 10.11 -9.20
C GLY A 271 -15.71 10.86 -8.13
N GLU A 272 -16.40 11.65 -7.33
CA GLU A 272 -15.83 12.36 -6.18
C GLU A 272 -15.20 11.39 -5.16
N ASP A 273 -15.87 10.30 -4.77
CA ASP A 273 -15.32 9.34 -3.80
C ASP A 273 -14.05 8.65 -4.33
N LEU A 274 -14.02 8.36 -5.64
CA LEU A 274 -12.84 7.83 -6.31
C LEU A 274 -11.69 8.84 -6.26
N LEU A 275 -11.95 10.09 -6.69
CA LEU A 275 -10.94 11.14 -6.74
C LEU A 275 -10.41 11.50 -5.35
N GLN A 276 -11.26 11.51 -4.33
CA GLN A 276 -10.85 11.74 -2.94
C GLN A 276 -9.97 10.59 -2.41
N GLY A 277 -10.28 9.34 -2.76
CA GLY A 277 -9.41 8.21 -2.43
C GLY A 277 -8.04 8.28 -3.10
N ILE A 278 -8.03 8.63 -4.39
CA ILE A 278 -6.81 8.87 -5.14
C ILE A 278 -6.01 10.00 -4.48
N GLN A 279 -6.66 11.11 -4.12
CA GLN A 279 -6.02 12.23 -3.43
C GLN A 279 -5.37 11.77 -2.11
N VAL A 280 -6.08 11.01 -1.28
CA VAL A 280 -5.53 10.47 -0.02
C VAL A 280 -4.32 9.57 -0.27
N ALA A 281 -4.39 8.67 -1.26
CA ALA A 281 -3.28 7.80 -1.62
C ALA A 281 -2.07 8.62 -2.07
N TRP A 282 -2.33 9.65 -2.89
CA TRP A 282 -1.33 10.55 -3.44
C TRP A 282 -0.66 11.41 -2.37
N ASP A 283 -1.42 11.97 -1.45
CA ASP A 283 -0.91 12.77 -0.33
C ASP A 283 0.00 11.94 0.59
N LEU A 284 -0.39 10.69 0.89
CA LEU A 284 0.47 9.75 1.63
C LEU A 284 1.75 9.43 0.86
N LEU A 285 1.64 9.19 -0.45
CA LEU A 285 2.79 8.95 -1.33
C LEU A 285 3.74 10.15 -1.33
N TYR A 286 3.22 11.38 -1.42
CA TYR A 286 4.02 12.60 -1.37
C TYR A 286 4.70 12.80 -0.01
N GLY A 287 3.97 12.67 1.09
CA GLY A 287 4.54 12.78 2.44
C GLY A 287 5.62 11.72 2.69
N MET A 288 5.38 10.49 2.26
CA MET A 288 6.37 9.41 2.27
C MET A 288 7.61 9.77 1.42
N THR A 289 7.41 10.26 0.19
CA THR A 289 8.49 10.60 -0.74
C THR A 289 9.34 11.75 -0.20
N ASP A 290 8.74 12.84 0.27
CA ASP A 290 9.48 13.99 0.82
C ASP A 290 10.32 13.57 2.04
N ARG A 291 9.72 12.79 2.95
CA ARG A 291 10.45 12.24 4.10
C ARG A 291 11.58 11.30 3.69
N TYR A 292 11.38 10.51 2.63
CA TYR A 292 12.42 9.64 2.09
C TYR A 292 13.59 10.45 1.52
N ILE A 293 13.31 11.49 0.72
CA ILE A 293 14.32 12.39 0.15
C ILE A 293 15.12 13.09 1.25
N GLU A 294 14.44 13.58 2.29
CA GLU A 294 15.06 14.18 3.46
C GLU A 294 16.04 13.21 4.14
N LEU A 295 15.57 12.00 4.45
CA LEU A 295 16.38 10.98 5.14
C LEU A 295 17.52 10.42 4.27
N MET A 296 17.38 10.46 2.94
CA MET A 296 18.44 10.14 1.97
C MET A 296 19.53 11.22 1.90
N GLY A 297 19.33 12.39 2.53
CA GLY A 297 20.25 13.53 2.45
C GLY A 297 20.30 14.18 1.06
N ARG A 298 19.23 14.03 0.27
CA ARG A 298 19.17 14.48 -1.13
C ARG A 298 18.30 15.71 -1.35
N ARG A 299 17.86 16.40 -0.29
CA ARG A 299 17.18 17.68 -0.49
C ARG A 299 18.13 18.59 -1.28
N PRO A 300 17.69 19.15 -2.42
CA PRO A 300 18.43 20.23 -3.03
C PRO A 300 18.70 21.25 -1.92
N ALA A 301 19.92 21.78 -1.83
CA ALA A 301 20.14 22.99 -1.05
C ALA A 301 19.00 23.93 -1.42
N ALA A 302 18.23 24.41 -0.42
CA ALA A 302 17.24 25.43 -0.68
C ALA A 302 17.94 26.44 -1.58
N GLN A 303 17.40 26.68 -2.78
CA GLN A 303 17.95 27.75 -3.60
C GLN A 303 17.86 28.95 -2.69
N ASP A 304 18.99 29.39 -2.14
CA ASP A 304 19.07 30.61 -1.36
C ASP A 304 18.43 31.64 -2.28
N ASP A 305 17.26 32.14 -1.87
CA ASP A 305 16.54 33.18 -2.59
C ASP A 305 17.56 34.29 -2.80
N VAL A 306 18.12 34.35 -4.01
CA VAL A 306 19.02 35.41 -4.42
C VAL A 306 18.15 36.65 -4.51
N SER A 307 18.11 37.37 -3.39
CA SER A 307 17.53 38.69 -3.21
C SER A 307 18.03 39.67 -4.26
#